data_AF-A0A4R7LSP5-F1
#
_entry.id   AF-A0A4R7LSP5-F1
#
_cell.length_a   1.000
_cell.length_b   1.000
_cell.length_c   1.000
_cell.angle_alpha   90.00
_cell.angle_beta   90.00
_cell.angle_gamma   90.00
#
_symmetry.space_group_name_H-M   'P 1'
#
loop_
_entity.id
_entity.type
_entity.pdbx_description
1 polymer ?
#
loop_
_entity_poly.entity_id
_entity_poly.type
_entity_poly.pdbx_seq_one_letter_code
_entity_poly.pdbx_strand_id
1 'polypeptide(L)'
;MLELRPSVNRLWPNIRTAIGFIVLAFAGCSPSAPSHLPNPVLLPAYAVGNAIHNASYNARRAKVKTYVAQNFEALNQDLRGGGGPVLEKAYRLAGIKAETRPALTHMLAKEPNLAKDPEALTVSLMVHGD
;
A
#
# COMPACT_ATOMS: atom_id res chain seq x y z
N MET A 1 -55.12 12.01 46.53
CA MET A 1 -53.92 11.15 46.63
C MET A 1 -53.19 11.27 45.29
N LEU A 2 -52.02 11.93 45.25
CA LEU A 2 -51.31 12.29 44.02
C LEU A 2 -50.64 11.04 43.40
N GLU A 3 -51.04 10.63 42.21
CA GLU A 3 -50.25 9.70 41.39
C GLU A 3 -49.22 10.48 40.56
N LEU A 4 -47.94 10.37 40.92
CA LEU A 4 -46.83 10.78 40.07
C LEU A 4 -46.73 9.83 38.88
N ARG A 5 -47.09 10.30 37.69
CA ARG A 5 -46.74 9.62 36.42
C ARG A 5 -45.29 9.93 36.06
N PRO A 6 -44.36 8.95 36.01
CA PRO A 6 -43.03 9.19 35.47
C PRO A 6 -43.12 9.43 33.95
N SER A 7 -42.56 10.56 33.52
CA SER A 7 -42.43 10.98 32.12
C SER A 7 -41.56 9.99 31.33
N VAL A 8 -42.14 9.41 30.27
CA VAL A 8 -41.53 8.41 29.37
C VAL A 8 -40.32 8.98 28.58
N ASN A 9 -40.11 10.30 28.59
CA ASN A 9 -39.10 10.97 27.77
C ASN A 9 -37.66 10.97 28.33
N ARG A 10 -37.36 10.21 29.39
CA ARG A 10 -36.02 10.21 30.04
C ARG A 10 -35.19 8.93 29.84
N LEU A 11 -35.57 8.06 28.90
CA LEU A 11 -34.93 6.75 28.70
C LEU A 11 -34.27 6.55 27.31
N TRP A 12 -34.17 7.61 26.49
CA TRP A 12 -33.71 7.49 25.10
C TRP A 12 -32.25 7.83 24.73
N PRO A 13 -31.38 8.43 25.58
CA PRO A 13 -29.96 8.56 25.21
C PRO A 13 -29.15 7.28 25.49
N ASN A 14 -29.51 6.52 26.53
CA ASN A 14 -28.65 5.46 27.08
C ASN A 14 -28.78 4.10 26.38
N ILE A 15 -29.87 3.89 25.61
CA ILE A 15 -30.12 2.63 24.90
C ILE A 15 -29.36 2.59 23.57
N ARG A 16 -29.08 3.75 22.96
CA ARG A 16 -28.36 3.84 21.68
C ARG A 16 -26.86 3.53 21.80
N THR A 17 -26.24 3.84 22.93
CA THR A 17 -24.82 3.56 23.19
C THR A 17 -24.57 2.10 23.58
N ALA A 18 -25.54 1.41 24.18
CA ALA A 18 -25.39 0.01 24.57
C ALA A 18 -25.47 -0.97 23.38
N ILE A 19 -26.28 -0.65 22.36
CA ILE A 19 -26.46 -1.53 21.19
C ILE A 19 -25.21 -1.56 20.30
N GLY A 20 -24.45 -0.47 20.23
CA GLY A 20 -23.21 -0.41 19.44
C GLY A 20 -22.09 -1.32 19.98
N PHE A 21 -22.01 -1.53 21.29
CA PHE A 21 -20.97 -2.35 21.91
C PHE A 21 -21.25 -3.87 21.86
N ILE A 22 -22.52 -4.28 21.75
CA ILE A 22 -22.91 -5.69 21.74
C ILE A 22 -22.72 -6.36 20.37
N VAL A 23 -22.77 -5.62 19.26
CA VAL A 23 -22.57 -6.18 17.91
C VAL A 23 -21.12 -6.63 17.68
N LEU A 24 -20.15 -6.11 18.44
CA LEU A 24 -18.74 -6.50 18.32
C LEU A 24 -18.41 -7.87 18.95
N ALA A 25 -19.32 -8.46 19.73
CA ALA A 25 -19.03 -9.65 20.54
C ALA A 25 -19.41 -11.00 19.88
N PHE A 26 -20.04 -11.02 18.69
CA PHE A 26 -20.56 -12.26 18.08
C PHE A 26 -20.02 -12.64 16.70
N ALA A 27 -19.04 -11.92 16.15
CA ALA A 27 -18.40 -12.29 14.87
C ALA A 27 -17.24 -13.29 15.05
N GLY A 28 -17.46 -14.40 15.78
CA GLY A 28 -16.38 -15.27 16.23
C GLY A 28 -16.68 -16.77 16.30
N CYS A 29 -17.62 -17.31 15.53
CA CYS A 29 -17.78 -18.76 15.38
C CYS A 29 -18.13 -19.13 13.93
N SER A 30 -17.10 -19.34 13.10
CA SER A 30 -17.22 -20.20 11.92
C SER A 30 -16.31 -21.41 12.12
N PRO A 31 -16.86 -22.63 12.25
CA PRO A 31 -16.05 -23.84 12.25
C PRO A 31 -15.63 -24.12 10.80
N SER A 32 -14.35 -24.38 10.59
CA SER A 32 -13.78 -24.94 9.35
C SER A 32 -13.38 -23.95 8.24
N ALA A 33 -12.33 -23.17 8.49
CA ALA A 33 -11.39 -22.75 7.45
C ALA A 33 -9.97 -22.66 8.05
N PRO A 34 -8.90 -23.16 7.38
CA PRO A 34 -7.54 -22.96 7.84
C PRO A 34 -7.26 -21.46 7.91
N SER A 35 -7.21 -20.92 9.12
CA SER A 35 -7.08 -19.49 9.34
C SER A 35 -5.60 -19.12 9.20
N HIS A 36 -5.26 -18.45 8.10
CA HIS A 36 -3.99 -17.72 7.90
C HIS A 36 -3.90 -16.46 8.78
N LEU A 37 -4.78 -16.34 9.78
CA LEU A 37 -4.79 -15.24 10.72
C LEU A 37 -3.63 -15.45 11.71
N PRO A 38 -2.71 -14.47 11.83
CA PRO A 38 -1.66 -14.53 12.84
C PRO A 38 -2.27 -14.70 14.22
N ASN A 39 -1.48 -15.23 15.16
CA ASN A 39 -1.86 -15.32 16.57
C ASN A 39 -2.53 -14.00 17.02
N PRO A 40 -3.79 -14.03 17.53
CA PRO A 40 -4.54 -12.83 17.90
C PRO A 40 -3.80 -11.88 18.84
N VAL A 41 -2.91 -12.41 19.68
CA VAL A 41 -2.06 -11.63 20.60
C VAL A 41 -1.03 -10.78 19.84
N LEU A 42 -0.56 -11.25 18.68
CA LEU A 42 0.44 -10.57 17.86
C LEU A 42 -0.20 -9.66 16.80
N LEU A 43 -1.52 -9.72 16.58
CA LEU A 43 -2.22 -8.92 15.58
C LEU A 43 -1.95 -7.40 15.69
N PRO A 44 -1.89 -6.78 16.89
CA PRO A 44 -1.55 -5.36 17.00
C PRO A 44 -0.14 -5.04 16.50
N ALA A 45 0.84 -5.91 16.78
CA ALA A 45 2.21 -5.75 16.30
C ALA A 45 2.29 -5.92 14.77
N TYR A 46 1.58 -6.91 14.21
CA TYR A 46 1.47 -7.09 12.75
C TYR A 46 0.77 -5.90 12.08
N ALA A 47 -0.28 -5.34 12.69
CA ALA A 47 -0.99 -4.18 12.16
C ALA A 47 -0.08 -2.94 12.09
N VAL A 48 0.69 -2.66 13.15
CA VAL A 48 1.66 -1.56 13.17
C VAL A 48 2.79 -1.79 12.16
N GLY A 49 3.35 -3.01 12.12
CA GLY A 49 4.41 -3.37 11.17
C GLY A 49 3.97 -3.22 9.71
N ASN A 50 2.77 -3.71 9.38
CA ASN A 50 2.19 -3.58 8.04
C ASN A 50 1.93 -2.12 7.68
N ALA A 51 1.44 -1.30 8.63
CA ALA A 51 1.22 0.13 8.38
C ALA A 51 2.52 0.87 8.04
N ILE A 52 3.61 0.60 8.77
CA ILE A 52 4.92 1.22 8.54
C ILE A 52 5.51 0.76 7.20
N HIS A 53 5.45 -0.54 6.89
CA HIS A 53 5.94 -1.09 5.63
C HIS A 53 5.16 -0.52 4.43
N ASN A 54 3.83 -0.42 4.54
CA ASN A 54 3.00 0.18 3.50
C ASN A 54 3.31 1.67 3.32
N ALA A 55 3.56 2.40 4.41
CA ALA A 55 3.92 3.82 4.34
C ALA A 55 5.28 4.04 3.66
N SER A 56 6.30 3.23 3.99
CA SER A 56 7.63 3.35 3.37
C SER A 56 7.60 2.98 1.89
N TYR A 57 6.91 1.89 1.52
CA TYR A 57 6.68 1.50 0.13
C TYR A 57 5.96 2.60 -0.67
N ASN A 58 4.87 3.15 -0.12
CA ASN A 58 4.12 4.22 -0.78
C ASN A 58 4.94 5.50 -0.97
N ALA A 59 5.79 5.85 0.02
CA ALA A 59 6.70 6.98 -0.09
C ALA A 59 7.75 6.76 -1.20
N ARG A 60 8.30 5.54 -1.31
CA ARG A 60 9.22 5.18 -2.39
C ARG A 60 8.52 5.28 -3.75
N ARG A 61 7.34 4.67 -3.87
CA ARG A 61 6.51 4.70 -5.08
C ARG A 61 6.21 6.13 -5.54
N ALA A 62 5.85 7.02 -4.62
CA ALA A 62 5.58 8.42 -4.93
C ALA A 62 6.82 9.14 -5.49
N LYS A 63 8.00 8.90 -4.91
CA LYS A 63 9.27 9.47 -5.39
C LYS A 63 9.62 8.96 -6.78
N VAL A 64 9.55 7.65 -7.01
CA VAL A 64 9.83 7.04 -8.32
C VAL A 64 8.84 7.57 -9.36
N LYS A 65 7.54 7.54 -9.06
CA LYS A 65 6.50 8.05 -9.97
C LYS A 65 6.73 9.50 -10.37
N THR A 66 7.00 10.37 -9.40
CA THR A 66 7.26 11.79 -9.64
C THR A 66 8.48 11.97 -10.54
N TYR A 67 9.56 11.25 -10.24
CA TYR A 67 10.79 11.33 -11.02
C TYR A 67 10.62 10.80 -12.45
N VAL A 68 9.94 9.66 -12.63
CA VAL A 68 9.67 9.07 -13.94
C VAL A 68 8.81 10.00 -14.78
N ALA A 69 7.71 10.53 -14.22
CA ALA A 69 6.84 11.45 -14.94
C ALA A 69 7.57 12.71 -15.42
N GLN A 70 8.49 13.26 -14.60
CA GLN A 70 9.25 14.46 -14.94
C GLN A 70 10.35 14.22 -15.97
N ASN A 71 10.87 12.99 -16.09
CA ASN A 71 12.05 12.68 -16.89
C ASN A 71 11.79 11.58 -17.94
N PHE A 72 10.52 11.36 -18.30
CA PHE A 72 10.10 10.19 -19.07
C PHE A 72 10.82 10.06 -20.42
N GLU A 73 10.93 11.15 -21.17
CA GLU A 73 11.65 11.16 -22.46
C GLU A 73 13.14 10.83 -22.31
N ALA A 74 13.80 11.40 -21.31
CA ALA A 74 15.21 11.12 -21.03
C ALA A 74 15.42 9.67 -20.57
N LEU A 75 14.50 9.12 -19.78
CA LEU A 75 14.51 7.70 -19.40
C LEU A 75 14.38 6.79 -20.62
N ASN A 76 13.52 7.13 -21.58
CA ASN A 76 13.38 6.37 -22.82
C ASN A 76 14.62 6.46 -23.72
N GLN A 77 15.34 7.58 -23.68
CA GLN A 77 16.62 7.72 -24.37
C GLN A 77 17.69 6.86 -23.69
N ASP A 78 17.83 6.95 -22.36
CA ASP A 78 18.77 6.15 -21.58
C ASP A 78 18.51 4.64 -21.75
N LEU A 79 17.25 4.20 -21.72
CA LEU A 79 16.87 2.79 -21.93
C LEU A 79 17.31 2.29 -23.31
N ARG A 80 17.07 3.07 -24.38
CA ARG A 80 17.50 2.73 -25.75
C ARG A 80 19.02 2.79 -25.90
N GLY A 81 19.68 3.68 -25.17
CA GLY A 81 21.13 3.82 -25.13
C GLY A 81 21.84 2.74 -24.30
N GLY A 82 21.09 1.86 -23.62
CA GLY A 82 21.64 0.81 -22.76
C GLY A 82 22.08 1.30 -21.38
N GLY A 83 21.78 2.54 -21.01
CA GLY A 83 22.13 3.16 -19.73
C GLY A 83 22.16 4.68 -19.81
N GLY A 84 22.26 5.31 -18.64
CA GLY A 84 22.44 6.76 -18.54
C GLY A 84 22.19 7.30 -17.14
N PRO A 85 22.56 8.56 -16.87
CA PRO A 85 22.51 9.14 -15.53
C PRO A 85 21.09 9.31 -15.00
N VAL A 86 20.10 9.49 -15.89
CA VAL A 86 18.70 9.65 -15.49
C VAL A 86 18.14 8.30 -15.08
N LEU A 87 18.44 7.25 -15.85
CA LEU A 87 18.06 5.87 -15.55
C LEU A 87 18.76 5.35 -14.28
N GLU A 88 20.04 5.64 -14.08
CA GLU A 88 20.77 5.28 -12.86
C GLU A 88 20.14 5.90 -11.60
N LYS A 89 19.70 7.17 -11.71
CA LYS A 89 18.99 7.82 -10.61
C LYS A 89 17.62 7.19 -10.37
N ALA A 90 16.89 6.79 -11.41
CA ALA A 90 15.63 6.06 -11.26
C ALA A 90 15.84 4.72 -10.55
N TYR A 91 16.87 3.95 -10.93
CA TYR A 91 17.23 2.70 -10.27
C TYR A 91 17.55 2.88 -8.78
N ARG A 92 18.32 3.91 -8.44
CA ARG A 92 18.62 4.22 -7.04
C ARG A 92 17.37 4.63 -6.25
N LEU A 93 16.46 5.40 -6.84
CA LEU A 93 15.21 5.78 -6.21
C LEU A 93 14.28 4.57 -5.97
N ALA A 94 14.28 3.62 -6.90
CA ALA A 94 13.51 2.39 -6.80
C ALA A 94 14.10 1.37 -5.83
N GLY A 95 15.39 1.48 -5.46
CA GLY A 95 16.06 0.49 -4.61
C GLY A 95 16.61 -0.72 -5.39
N ILE A 96 16.86 -0.57 -6.70
CA ILE A 96 17.37 -1.65 -7.54
C ILE A 96 18.88 -1.82 -7.32
N LYS A 97 19.31 -3.04 -6.99
CA LYS A 97 20.71 -3.42 -6.76
C LYS A 97 21.56 -3.22 -8.01
N ALA A 98 22.76 -2.67 -7.84
CA ALA A 98 23.63 -2.28 -8.94
C ALA A 98 23.95 -3.46 -9.88
N GLU A 99 24.18 -4.64 -9.30
CA GLU A 99 24.50 -5.87 -10.03
C GLU A 99 23.41 -6.27 -11.04
N THR A 100 22.15 -5.95 -10.76
CA THR A 100 21.00 -6.36 -11.59
C THR A 100 20.64 -5.35 -12.68
N ARG A 101 21.12 -4.11 -12.57
CA ARG A 101 20.74 -2.99 -13.46
C ARG A 101 21.05 -3.25 -14.94
N PRO A 102 22.22 -3.77 -15.34
CA PRO A 102 22.52 -3.97 -16.76
C PRO A 102 21.55 -4.95 -17.44
N ALA A 103 21.25 -6.07 -16.77
CA ALA A 103 20.31 -7.07 -17.26
C ALA A 103 18.88 -6.51 -17.33
N LEU A 104 18.48 -5.75 -16.30
CA LEU A 104 17.18 -5.09 -16.25
C LEU A 104 17.04 -4.04 -17.36
N THR A 105 18.05 -3.20 -17.60
CA THR A 105 18.03 -2.20 -18.69
C THR A 105 17.76 -2.86 -20.03
N HIS A 106 18.44 -3.96 -20.33
CA HIS A 106 18.24 -4.69 -21.58
C HIS A 106 16.84 -5.33 -21.67
N MET A 107 16.27 -5.78 -20.56
CA MET A 107 14.89 -6.28 -20.52
C MET A 107 13.89 -5.16 -20.76
N LEU A 108 13.99 -4.05 -20.02
CA LEU A 108 13.09 -2.90 -20.12
C LEU A 108 13.14 -2.24 -21.50
N ALA A 109 14.32 -2.19 -22.14
CA ALA A 109 14.49 -1.62 -23.48
C ALA A 109 13.73 -2.41 -24.57
N LYS A 110 13.41 -3.69 -24.33
CA LYS A 110 12.66 -4.55 -25.27
C LYS A 110 11.15 -4.41 -25.12
N GLU A 111 10.66 -3.75 -24.08
CA GLU A 111 9.24 -3.64 -23.78
C GLU A 111 8.66 -2.35 -24.39
N PRO A 112 7.95 -2.42 -25.54
CA PRO A 112 7.50 -1.23 -26.27
C PRO A 112 6.43 -0.42 -25.52
N ASN A 113 5.77 -1.03 -24.54
CA ASN A 113 4.75 -0.37 -23.73
C ASN A 113 5.37 0.63 -22.73
N LEU A 114 6.60 0.38 -22.26
CA LEU A 114 7.28 1.27 -21.32
C LEU A 114 7.67 2.61 -21.94
N ALA A 115 7.87 2.64 -23.26
CA ALA A 115 8.14 3.88 -23.99
C ALA A 115 6.90 4.78 -24.15
N LYS A 116 5.69 4.25 -23.89
CA LYS A 116 4.42 4.95 -24.10
C LYS A 116 3.74 5.35 -22.80
N ASP A 117 4.00 4.61 -21.73
CA ASP A 117 3.33 4.80 -20.44
C ASP A 117 4.34 4.99 -19.29
N PRO A 118 4.42 6.20 -18.69
CA PRO A 118 5.27 6.46 -17.53
C PRO A 118 4.84 5.69 -16.28
N GLU A 119 3.56 5.32 -16.15
CA GLU A 119 3.09 4.51 -15.03
C GLU A 119 3.58 3.06 -15.18
N ALA A 120 3.53 2.48 -16.37
CA ALA A 120 4.10 1.17 -16.65
C ALA A 120 5.59 1.12 -16.30
N LEU A 121 6.37 2.13 -16.72
CA LEU A 121 7.78 2.22 -16.34
C LEU A 121 7.99 2.35 -14.82
N THR A 122 7.17 3.16 -14.15
CA THR A 122 7.19 3.28 -12.69
C THR A 122 6.95 1.93 -12.01
N VAL A 123 5.95 1.18 -12.45
CA VAL A 123 5.63 -0.15 -11.90
C VAL A 123 6.76 -1.13 -12.14
N SER A 124 7.30 -1.19 -13.37
CA SER A 124 8.43 -2.07 -13.70
C SER A 124 9.65 -1.79 -12.82
N LEU A 125 9.97 -0.52 -12.53
CA LEU A 125 11.05 -0.17 -11.61
C LEU A 125 10.75 -0.59 -10.17
N MET A 126 9.52 -0.38 -9.71
CA MET A 126 9.12 -0.73 -8.33
C MET A 126 9.10 -2.25 -8.07
N VAL A 127 8.80 -3.07 -9.09
CA VAL A 127 8.79 -4.54 -8.97
C VAL A 127 10.20 -5.10 -8.78
N HIS A 128 11.22 -4.46 -9.35
CA HIS A 128 12.61 -4.92 -9.26
C HIS A 128 13.40 -4.27 -8.12
N GLY A 129 12.76 -3.37 -7.36
CA GLY A 129 13.38 -2.64 -6.26
C GLY A 129 13.03 -3.21 -4.89
N ASP A 130 14.04 -3.38 -4.04
CA ASP A 130 13.91 -3.89 -2.66
C ASP A 130 13.66 -2.76 -1.65
#